data_AF-A0A7W1LN35-F1
#
_entry.id   AF-A0A7W1LN35-F1
#
_cell.length_a   1.000
_cell.length_b   1.000
_cell.length_c   1.000
_cell.angle_alpha   90.00
_cell.angle_beta   90.00
_cell.angle_gamma   90.00
#
_symmetry.space_group_name_H-M   'P 1'
#
loop_
_entity.id
_entity.type
_entity.pdbx_description
1 polymer ?
#
loop_
_entity_poly.entity_id
_entity_poly.type
_entity_poly.pdbx_seq_one_letter_code
_entity_poly.pdbx_strand_id
1 'polypeptide(L)'
;MRCGHGSHGSGLVRLADVQTLDLSLDVVSLTRLLVDLPSVSGGERDLADVVEASLRELDRLDVRRDGDAVVARTTLGRDERIVLAGHLDTVPIADNVP
;
A
#
# COMPACT_ATOMS: atom_id res chain seq x y z
N MET A 1 -31.58 24.58 11.84
CA MET A 1 -30.40 23.69 11.71
C MET A 1 -30.84 22.35 11.14
N ARG A 2 -30.44 22.01 9.91
CA ARG A 2 -30.54 20.63 9.39
C ARG A 2 -29.10 20.14 9.22
N CYS A 3 -28.71 19.14 10.01
CA CYS A 3 -27.44 18.46 9.82
C CYS A 3 -27.59 17.54 8.61
N GLY A 4 -26.83 17.81 7.54
CA GLY A 4 -26.72 16.91 6.39
C GLY A 4 -25.95 15.67 6.80
N HIS A 5 -26.61 14.52 6.80
CA HIS A 5 -25.94 13.23 6.78
C HIS A 5 -25.34 13.06 5.39
N GLY A 6 -24.01 13.20 5.29
CA GLY A 6 -23.26 12.76 4.12
C GLY A 6 -23.44 11.25 3.98
N SER A 7 -24.06 10.84 2.89
CA SER A 7 -24.14 9.45 2.49
C SER A 7 -22.72 8.94 2.21
N HIS A 8 -22.14 8.18 3.14
CA HIS A 8 -20.99 7.35 2.83
C HIS A 8 -21.48 6.28 1.85
N GLY A 9 -21.03 6.40 0.61
CA GLY A 9 -21.29 5.43 -0.44
C GLY A 9 -20.80 4.05 0.00
N SER A 10 -21.74 3.18 0.34
CA SER A 10 -21.55 1.74 0.45
C SER A 10 -21.30 1.19 -0.96
N GLY A 11 -20.05 1.30 -1.41
CA GLY A 11 -19.53 0.56 -2.55
C GLY A 11 -18.52 -0.42 -2.01
N LEU A 12 -18.91 -1.68 -1.85
CA LEU A 12 -18.01 -2.78 -1.58
C LEU A 12 -17.13 -2.97 -2.82
N VAL A 13 -16.06 -2.18 -2.92
CA VAL A 13 -14.99 -2.42 -3.89
C VAL A 13 -14.33 -3.72 -3.44
N ARG A 14 -14.29 -4.74 -4.32
CA ARG A 14 -13.54 -5.96 -4.01
C ARG A 14 -12.07 -5.56 -3.95
N LEU A 15 -11.35 -6.00 -2.91
CA LEU A 15 -9.91 -5.75 -2.79
C LEU A 15 -9.11 -6.21 -4.03
N ALA A 16 -9.63 -7.20 -4.75
CA ALA A 16 -9.08 -7.67 -6.03
C ALA A 16 -9.14 -6.65 -7.19
N ASP A 17 -9.94 -5.59 -7.07
CA ASP A 17 -10.05 -4.52 -8.08
C ASP A 17 -9.19 -3.29 -7.74
N VAL A 18 -8.50 -3.28 -6.59
CA VAL A 18 -7.63 -2.17 -6.19
C VAL A 18 -6.36 -2.25 -7.03
N GLN A 19 -6.25 -1.41 -8.05
CA GLN A 19 -5.04 -1.32 -8.87
C GLN A 19 -3.98 -0.42 -8.20
N THR A 20 -4.40 0.55 -7.38
CA THR A 20 -3.54 1.51 -6.67
C THR A 20 -4.12 1.92 -5.31
N LEU A 21 -3.27 2.32 -4.38
CA LEU A 21 -3.58 2.88 -3.07
C LEU A 21 -3.60 4.40 -3.16
N ASP A 22 -4.58 5.02 -2.51
CA ASP A 22 -4.53 6.46 -2.27
C ASP A 22 -3.52 6.77 -1.15
N LEU A 23 -2.33 7.22 -1.57
CA LEU A 23 -1.23 7.57 -0.67
C LEU A 23 -1.43 8.89 0.09
N SER A 24 -2.55 9.59 -0.14
CA SER A 24 -2.91 10.81 0.59
C SER A 24 -3.75 10.55 1.85
N LEU A 25 -4.23 9.31 2.02
CA LEU A 25 -4.98 8.87 3.19
C LEU A 25 -4.15 8.99 4.48
N ASP A 26 -4.85 9.09 5.61
CA ASP A 26 -4.20 9.01 6.91
C ASP A 26 -3.58 7.60 7.13
N VAL A 27 -2.60 7.53 8.03
CA VAL A 27 -1.84 6.30 8.27
C VAL A 27 -2.72 5.13 8.70
N VAL A 28 -3.80 5.37 9.46
CA VAL A 28 -4.68 4.28 9.94
C VAL A 28 -5.49 3.73 8.78
N SER A 29 -6.07 4.60 7.96
CA SER A 29 -6.82 4.21 6.76
C SER A 29 -5.95 3.48 5.74
N LEU A 30 -4.76 3.99 5.45
CA LEU A 30 -3.83 3.35 4.52
C LEU A 30 -3.34 2.00 5.05
N THR A 31 -3.01 1.91 6.34
CA THR A 31 -2.59 0.64 6.95
C THR A 31 -3.70 -0.39 6.90
N ARG A 32 -4.96 0.01 7.11
CA ARG A 32 -6.11 -0.90 6.97
C ARG A 32 -6.20 -1.49 5.57
N LEU A 33 -6.04 -0.66 4.52
CA LEU A 33 -6.03 -1.14 3.13
C LEU A 33 -4.90 -2.14 2.87
N LEU A 34 -3.72 -1.91 3.44
CA LEU A 34 -2.59 -2.84 3.35
C LEU A 34 -2.89 -4.17 4.06
N VAL A 35 -3.48 -4.11 5.26
CA VAL A 35 -3.82 -5.31 6.08
C VAL A 35 -4.94 -6.13 5.44
N ASP A 36 -5.88 -5.48 4.75
CA ASP A 36 -6.97 -6.16 4.06
C ASP A 36 -6.48 -6.96 2.82
N LEU A 37 -5.24 -6.73 2.36
CA LEU A 37 -4.59 -7.50 1.29
C LEU A 37 -3.73 -8.63 1.91
N PRO A 38 -4.06 -9.91 1.67
CA PRO A 38 -3.25 -11.02 2.17
C PRO A 38 -1.84 -11.00 1.58
N SER A 39 -0.84 -11.17 2.43
CA SER A 39 0.57 -11.18 2.03
C SER A 39 1.38 -12.21 2.82
N VAL A 40 0.83 -13.40 3.05
CA VAL A 40 1.56 -14.45 3.78
C VAL A 40 2.88 -14.75 3.06
N SER A 41 3.98 -14.98 3.78
CA SER A 41 5.30 -15.17 3.18
C SER A 41 5.28 -16.13 1.97
N GLY A 42 5.73 -15.64 0.81
CA GLY A 42 5.66 -16.31 -0.50
C GLY A 42 4.41 -16.02 -1.34
N GLY A 43 3.46 -15.24 -0.83
CA GLY A 43 2.21 -14.82 -1.47
C GLY A 43 2.04 -13.31 -1.55
N GLU A 44 3.12 -12.54 -1.54
CA GLU A 44 3.12 -11.08 -1.43
C GLU A 44 2.84 -10.36 -2.76
N ARG A 45 2.81 -11.10 -3.88
CA ARG A 45 2.77 -10.54 -5.24
C ARG A 45 1.67 -9.50 -5.44
N ASP A 46 0.45 -9.80 -5.04
CA ASP A 46 -0.69 -8.90 -5.26
C ASP A 46 -0.49 -7.58 -4.50
N LEU A 47 -0.01 -7.65 -3.25
CA LEU A 47 0.32 -6.46 -2.46
C LEU A 47 1.50 -5.68 -3.07
N ALA A 48 2.52 -6.38 -3.55
CA ALA A 48 3.67 -5.78 -4.21
C ALA A 48 3.28 -5.06 -5.52
N ASP A 49 2.35 -5.63 -6.30
CA ASP A 49 1.82 -5.04 -7.53
C ASP A 49 1.08 -3.73 -7.23
N VAL A 50 0.22 -3.73 -6.20
CA VAL A 50 -0.50 -2.54 -5.76
C VAL A 50 0.45 -1.46 -5.25
N VAL A 51 1.45 -1.81 -4.44
CA VAL A 51 2.46 -0.86 -3.93
C VAL A 51 3.28 -0.27 -5.09
N GLU A 52 3.74 -1.10 -6.03
CA GLU A 52 4.49 -0.63 -7.20
C GLU A 52 3.66 0.36 -8.03
N ALA A 53 2.42 0.01 -8.37
CA ALA A 53 1.55 0.86 -9.17
C ALA A 53 1.30 2.21 -8.48
N SER A 54 1.01 2.20 -7.18
CA SER A 54 0.80 3.42 -6.38
C SER A 54 2.03 4.33 -6.34
N LEU A 55 3.24 3.75 -6.21
CA LEU A 55 4.48 4.53 -6.17
C LEU A 55 4.86 5.09 -7.55
N ARG A 56 4.49 4.39 -8.63
CA ARG A 56 4.73 4.85 -10.02
C ARG A 56 3.90 6.07 -10.41
N GLU A 57 2.79 6.33 -9.74
CA GLU A 57 2.01 7.57 -9.92
C GLU A 57 2.73 8.81 -9.36
N LEU A 58 3.82 8.62 -8.60
CA LEU A 58 4.61 9.71 -8.04
C LEU A 58 5.79 10.04 -8.95
N ASP A 59 5.63 11.04 -9.82
CA ASP A 59 6.66 11.49 -10.80
C ASP A 59 8.06 11.77 -10.22
N ARG A 60 8.17 12.00 -8.91
CA ARG A 60 9.43 12.27 -8.20
C ARG A 60 10.23 11.01 -7.83
N LEU A 61 9.70 9.81 -8.09
CA LEU A 61 10.30 8.54 -7.70
C LEU A 61 10.74 7.72 -8.93
N ASP A 62 11.96 7.19 -8.87
CA ASP A 62 12.41 6.08 -9.72
C ASP A 62 12.06 4.78 -8.99
N VAL A 63 11.12 4.02 -9.55
CA VAL A 63 10.57 2.78 -8.96
C VAL A 63 11.13 1.57 -9.71
N ARG A 64 11.68 0.60 -8.97
CA ARG A 64 12.16 -0.69 -9.49
C ARG A 64 11.50 -1.85 -8.76
N ARG A 65 11.31 -2.94 -9.49
CA ARG A 65 10.77 -4.21 -9.02
C ARG A 65 11.86 -5.29 -9.11
N ASP A 66 12.00 -6.08 -8.05
CA ASP A 66 12.85 -7.28 -8.00
C ASP A 66 12.10 -8.40 -7.26
N GLY A 67 11.57 -9.38 -7.99
CA GLY A 67 10.62 -10.35 -7.43
C GLY A 67 9.42 -9.63 -6.84
N ASP A 68 9.10 -9.89 -5.57
CA ASP A 68 8.03 -9.20 -4.83
C ASP A 68 8.56 -8.05 -3.94
N ALA A 69 9.83 -7.65 -4.11
CA ALA A 69 10.39 -6.45 -3.50
C ALA A 69 10.21 -5.22 -4.40
N VAL A 70 9.76 -4.12 -3.80
CA VAL A 70 9.59 -2.82 -4.46
C VAL A 70 10.56 -1.80 -3.87
N VAL A 71 11.36 -1.16 -4.73
CA VAL A 71 12.31 -0.12 -4.32
C VAL A 71 11.95 1.18 -5.03
N ALA A 72 11.67 2.23 -4.26
CA ALA A 72 11.47 3.57 -4.78
C ALA A 72 12.53 4.54 -4.25
N ARG A 73 13.09 5.37 -5.13
CA ARG A 73 14.14 6.33 -4.76
C ARG A 73 13.91 7.69 -5.40
N THR A 74 14.30 8.74 -4.68
CA THR A 74 14.47 10.09 -5.23
C THR A 74 15.89 10.30 -5.78
N THR A 75 16.04 11.24 -6.71
CA THR A 75 17.34 11.70 -7.24
C THR A 75 17.54 13.17 -6.89
N LEU A 76 18.05 13.43 -5.69
CA LEU A 76 18.17 14.79 -5.12
C LEU A 76 19.58 15.41 -5.26
N GLY A 77 20.54 14.70 -5.85
CA GLY A 77 21.91 15.18 -6.02
C GLY A 77 22.66 15.49 -4.72
N ARG A 78 22.36 14.77 -3.63
CA ARG A 78 22.99 14.93 -2.32
C ARG A 78 24.10 13.89 -2.13
N ASP A 79 25.11 14.24 -1.34
CA ASP A 79 26.25 13.37 -1.03
C ASP A 79 25.89 12.19 -0.12
N GLU A 80 24.79 12.31 0.62
CA GLU A 80 24.31 11.29 1.56
C GLU A 80 22.87 10.86 1.23
N ARG A 81 22.53 9.63 1.62
CA ARG A 81 21.20 9.02 1.39
C ARG A 81 20.72 8.26 2.61
N ILE A 82 19.43 8.42 2.91
CA ILE A 82 18.69 7.62 3.89
C ILE A 82 17.94 6.50 3.17
N VAL A 83 17.97 5.30 3.75
CA VAL A 83 17.14 4.16 3.31
C VAL A 83 16.08 3.91 4.38
N LEU A 84 14.82 3.89 3.95
CA LEU A 84 13.69 3.43 4.75
C LEU A 84 13.29 2.07 4.19
N ALA A 85 13.31 1.03 5.02
CA ALA A 85 13.03 -0.34 4.62
C ALA A 85 12.09 -1.02 5.61
N GLY A 86 11.26 -1.91 5.08
CA GLY A 86 10.34 -2.78 5.81
C GLY A 86 9.99 -3.97 4.94
N HIS A 87 9.22 -4.91 5.46
CA HIS A 87 8.77 -6.10 4.73
C HIS A 87 7.27 -6.02 4.46
N LEU A 88 6.84 -6.59 3.34
CA LEU A 88 5.42 -6.68 2.95
C LEU A 88 4.76 -7.96 3.46
N ASP A 89 5.56 -8.96 3.81
CA ASP A 89 5.07 -10.28 4.15
C ASP A 89 4.52 -10.35 5.57
N THR A 90 3.61 -11.28 5.76
CA THR A 90 3.01 -11.62 7.04
C THR A 90 3.19 -13.10 7.33
N VAL A 91 3.10 -13.44 8.62
CA VAL A 91 2.94 -14.84 9.03
C VAL A 91 1.50 -15.29 8.79
N PRO A 92 1.24 -16.61 8.62
CA PRO A 92 -0.12 -17.13 8.57
C PRO A 92 -0.94 -16.71 9.79
N ILE A 93 -2.25 -16.53 9.58
CA ILE A 93 -3.19 -16.24 10.66
C ILE A 93 -3.13 -17.36 11.70
N ALA A 94 -2.98 -16.98 12.98
CA ALA A 94 -2.80 -17.89 14.10
C ALA A 94 -4.04 -17.89 15.00
N ASP A 95 -5.24 -18.09 14.42
CA ASP A 95 -6.55 -18.02 15.10
C ASP A 95 -6.71 -16.77 15.99
N ASN A 96 -6.06 -15.67 15.61
CA ASN A 96 -5.92 -14.44 16.39
C ASN A 96 -6.70 -13.26 15.80
N VAL A 97 -7.51 -13.53 14.77
CA VAL A 97 -8.47 -12.60 14.18
C VAL A 97 -9.89 -13.03 14.61
N PRO A 98 -10.83 -12.09 14.83
CA PRO A 98 -12.19 -12.40 15.31
C PRO A 98 -13.02 -13.28 14.38
#